data_AF-A0AA35X5U5-F1
#
_entry.id   AF-A0AA35X5U5-F1
#
_cell.length_a   1.000
_cell.length_b   1.000
_cell.length_c   1.000
_cell.angle_alpha   90.00
_cell.angle_beta   90.00
_cell.angle_gamma   90.00
#
_symmetry.space_group_name_H-M   'P 1'
#
loop_
_entity.id
_entity.type
_entity.pdbx_description
1 polymer ?
#
loop_
_entity_poly.entity_id
_entity_poly.type
_entity_poly.pdbx_seq_one_letter_code
_entity_poly.pdbx_strand_id
1 'polypeptide(L)'
;QNICFTAATTLDWIPGLSSPSQLLLELRLSSLPTSPGYSITRQSDFPPLSSEPRFLSVTGVVLSATLPSEYTQSACFHCPVEGCSGRGSHYVRLHVAGSSEAATVRPSVHCHICSSPLTEDLSLRTIAHKMVVNVVPSHSLRNSLSTPSHRHQATPIIIRGELCEGVRVGGEYSVIGVPVHTLNESSSRAFVYTRLEANNVFHVGRASISVDEAKAVLPAPVTDILSACSYSPWAFSATLAYSFAAEVVPPGAYHRLKLALLLSLASSSTPSPLHLLTVATDTTPLPALLLYGSSLASRSTQLSSTSDLWGSNR
;
A
#
# COMPACT_ATOMS: atom_id res chain seq x y z
N GLN A 1 -10.89 -0.49 24.69
CA GLN A 1 -10.54 -1.63 25.55
C GLN A 1 -11.67 -2.01 26.50
N ASN A 2 -12.10 -1.14 27.45
CA ASN A 2 -13.22 -1.46 28.37
C ASN A 2 -14.51 -1.87 27.66
N ILE A 3 -14.93 -1.14 26.62
CA ILE A 3 -16.14 -1.48 25.85
C ILE A 3 -16.03 -2.90 25.25
N CYS A 4 -14.90 -3.23 24.64
CA CYS A 4 -14.68 -4.55 24.05
C CYS A 4 -14.55 -5.65 25.11
N PHE A 5 -13.99 -5.34 26.29
CA PHE A 5 -13.96 -6.27 27.42
C PHE A 5 -15.36 -6.59 27.92
N THR A 6 -16.21 -5.57 28.10
CA THR A 6 -17.61 -5.76 28.48
C THR A 6 -18.34 -6.59 27.43
N ALA A 7 -18.17 -6.28 26.14
CA ALA A 7 -18.79 -7.07 25.08
C ALA A 7 -18.31 -8.53 25.05
N ALA A 8 -17.00 -8.77 25.18
CA ALA A 8 -16.44 -10.11 25.16
C ALA A 8 -16.88 -10.95 26.37
N THR A 9 -17.00 -10.32 27.55
CA THR A 9 -17.48 -10.99 28.77
C THR A 9 -19.00 -11.23 28.75
N THR A 10 -19.79 -10.28 28.24
CA THR A 10 -21.26 -10.46 28.14
C THR A 10 -21.66 -11.48 27.09
N LEU A 11 -20.89 -11.58 26.00
CA LEU A 11 -21.15 -12.53 24.91
C LEU A 11 -20.39 -13.85 25.07
N ASP A 12 -19.62 -14.00 26.16
CA ASP A 12 -18.77 -15.16 26.45
C ASP A 12 -17.87 -15.58 25.27
N TRP A 13 -17.34 -14.58 24.54
CA TRP A 13 -16.53 -14.83 23.34
C TRP A 13 -15.16 -15.43 23.66
N ILE A 14 -14.63 -15.13 24.83
CA ILE A 14 -13.30 -15.60 25.26
C ILE A 14 -13.42 -16.04 26.73
N PRO A 15 -13.40 -17.36 27.00
CA PRO A 15 -13.57 -17.87 28.34
C PRO A 15 -12.38 -17.49 29.24
N GLY A 16 -12.66 -17.16 30.50
CA GLY A 16 -11.63 -16.88 31.51
C GLY A 16 -11.06 -15.47 31.50
N LEU A 17 -11.67 -14.53 30.77
CA LEU A 17 -11.28 -13.11 30.85
C LEU A 17 -11.67 -12.49 32.19
N SER A 18 -10.67 -12.11 32.96
CA SER A 18 -10.82 -11.47 34.28
C SER A 18 -10.60 -9.96 34.25
N SER A 19 -9.85 -9.42 33.28
CA SER A 19 -9.56 -7.98 33.20
C SER A 19 -9.42 -7.44 31.77
N PRO A 20 -9.77 -6.15 31.53
CA PRO A 20 -9.59 -5.52 30.22
C PRO A 20 -8.15 -5.54 29.70
N SER A 21 -7.17 -5.57 30.62
CA SER A 21 -5.74 -5.64 30.30
C SER A 21 -5.31 -6.94 29.63
N GLN A 22 -6.17 -7.97 29.62
CA GLN A 22 -5.93 -9.23 28.90
C GLN A 22 -6.31 -9.17 27.42
N LEU A 23 -6.96 -8.08 26.97
CA LEU A 23 -7.32 -7.89 25.56
C LEU A 23 -6.32 -6.98 24.85
N LEU A 24 -5.75 -7.47 23.75
CA LEU A 24 -5.10 -6.65 22.74
C LEU A 24 -6.14 -6.25 21.68
N LEU A 25 -6.30 -4.95 21.45
CA LEU A 25 -7.19 -4.44 20.41
C LEU A 25 -6.37 -3.64 19.40
N GLU A 26 -6.33 -4.12 18.17
CA GLU A 26 -5.70 -3.40 17.07
C GLU A 26 -6.75 -2.57 16.33
N LEU A 27 -6.60 -1.25 16.37
CA LEU A 27 -7.46 -0.32 15.64
C LEU A 27 -6.81 0.04 14.31
N ARG A 28 -7.53 -0.18 13.22
CA ARG A 28 -7.08 0.16 11.86
C ARG A 28 -7.99 1.22 11.27
N LEU A 29 -7.39 2.33 10.87
CA LEU A 29 -8.10 3.42 10.20
C LEU A 29 -8.47 3.00 8.78
N SER A 30 -9.72 3.24 8.38
CA SER A 30 -10.22 2.99 7.02
C SER A 30 -9.94 4.16 6.08
N SER A 31 -9.80 5.37 6.61
CA SER A 31 -9.69 6.61 5.84
C SER A 31 -9.14 7.75 6.69
N LEU A 32 -8.51 8.72 6.04
CA LEU A 32 -8.16 10.02 6.61
C LEU A 32 -8.93 11.14 5.87
N PRO A 33 -9.06 12.34 6.46
CA PRO A 33 -9.59 13.50 5.75
C PRO A 33 -8.78 13.77 4.47
N THR A 34 -9.45 14.18 3.39
CA THR A 34 -8.82 14.43 2.07
C THR A 34 -8.03 15.73 2.00
N SER A 35 -7.81 16.42 3.12
CA SER A 35 -7.06 17.67 3.14
C SER A 35 -5.57 17.42 2.90
N PRO A 36 -4.84 18.36 2.26
CA PRO A 36 -3.43 18.18 1.91
C PRO A 36 -2.53 17.95 3.13
N GLY A 37 -2.97 18.32 4.33
CA GLY A 37 -2.27 18.04 5.58
C GLY A 37 -2.17 16.55 5.93
N TYR A 38 -2.99 15.67 5.36
CA TYR A 38 -2.91 14.23 5.63
C TYR A 38 -2.20 13.44 4.54
N SER A 39 -1.92 14.02 3.37
CA SER A 39 -1.35 13.29 2.23
C SER A 39 0.13 13.60 2.04
N ILE A 40 0.96 12.56 1.93
CA ILE A 40 2.39 12.67 1.61
C ILE A 40 2.58 12.28 0.14
N THR A 41 3.12 13.21 -0.64
CA THR A 41 3.52 12.98 -2.04
C THR A 41 5.02 13.14 -2.25
N ARG A 42 5.69 13.91 -1.40
CA ARG A 42 7.12 14.21 -1.45
C ARG A 42 7.73 14.04 -0.08
N GLN A 43 9.06 13.88 -0.04
CA GLN A 43 9.80 13.81 1.22
C GLN A 43 9.64 15.08 2.07
N SER A 44 9.44 16.24 1.43
CA SER A 44 9.17 17.52 2.09
C SER A 44 7.84 17.59 2.83
N ASP A 45 6.91 16.68 2.53
CA ASP A 45 5.56 16.70 3.10
C ASP A 45 5.53 16.02 4.48
N PHE A 46 6.62 15.33 4.84
CA PHE A 46 6.76 14.77 6.18
C PHE A 46 6.83 15.89 7.23
N PRO A 47 6.11 15.74 8.35
CA PRO A 47 6.19 16.72 9.42
C PRO A 47 7.60 16.75 10.01
N PRO A 48 8.04 17.92 10.53
CA PRO A 48 9.29 18.04 11.24
C PRO A 48 9.27 17.19 12.51
N LEU A 49 10.45 16.83 13.03
CA LEU A 49 10.61 15.98 14.22
C LEU A 49 9.91 16.54 15.46
N SER A 50 9.74 17.86 15.54
CA SER A 50 9.08 18.54 16.65
C SER A 50 7.55 18.51 16.57
N SER A 51 6.98 18.00 15.48
CA SER A 51 5.53 17.89 15.32
C SER A 51 4.95 16.80 16.22
N GLU A 52 3.72 17.00 16.68
CA GLU A 52 2.95 15.94 17.32
C GLU A 52 2.75 14.75 16.36
N PRO A 53 2.73 13.51 16.89
CA PRO A 53 2.48 12.33 16.09
C PRO A 53 1.07 12.37 15.52
N ARG A 54 0.97 12.25 14.19
CA ARG A 54 -0.32 12.19 13.49
C ARG A 54 -0.32 11.14 12.40
N PHE A 55 -1.51 10.66 12.05
CA PHE A 55 -1.68 9.78 10.92
C PHE A 55 -1.53 10.55 9.60
N LEU A 56 -0.89 9.91 8.64
CA LEU A 56 -0.64 10.41 7.29
C LEU A 56 -0.94 9.28 6.30
N SER A 57 -1.32 9.64 5.07
CA SER A 57 -1.56 8.74 3.97
C SER A 57 -0.52 8.90 2.87
N VAL A 58 0.03 7.78 2.40
CA VAL A 58 0.86 7.70 1.19
C VAL A 58 0.15 6.80 0.19
N THR A 59 -0.01 7.26 -1.05
CA THR A 59 -0.53 6.42 -2.14
C THR A 59 0.51 6.31 -3.24
N GLY A 60 0.85 5.07 -3.61
CA GLY A 60 1.91 4.83 -4.58
C GLY A 60 2.12 3.37 -4.94
N VAL A 61 3.10 3.12 -5.81
CA VAL A 61 3.50 1.80 -6.25
C VAL A 61 4.71 1.31 -5.45
N VAL A 62 4.66 0.07 -4.99
CA VAL A 62 5.77 -0.58 -4.28
C VAL A 62 6.88 -0.92 -5.28
N LEU A 63 8.05 -0.29 -5.14
CA LEU A 63 9.22 -0.55 -5.99
C LEU A 63 10.09 -1.69 -5.47
N SER A 64 10.22 -1.80 -4.16
CA SER A 64 11.00 -2.86 -3.53
C SER A 64 10.46 -3.17 -2.15
N ALA A 65 10.77 -4.38 -1.69
CA ALA A 65 10.38 -4.90 -0.39
C ALA A 65 11.56 -5.67 0.21
N THR A 66 11.80 -5.53 1.50
CA THR A 66 12.70 -6.43 2.22
C THR A 66 12.04 -7.80 2.40
N LEU A 67 12.85 -8.81 2.67
CA LEU A 67 12.33 -10.06 3.21
C LEU A 67 11.63 -9.79 4.56
N PRO A 68 10.58 -10.57 4.89
CA PRO A 68 10.03 -10.56 6.25
C PRO A 68 11.13 -10.81 7.27
N SER A 69 11.15 -9.99 8.30
CA SER A 69 12.08 -10.09 9.43
C SER A 69 11.27 -10.13 10.72
N GLU A 70 11.81 -10.80 11.74
CA GLU A 70 11.16 -10.92 13.03
C GLU A 70 11.42 -9.69 13.91
N TYR A 71 10.46 -9.37 14.77
CA TYR A 71 10.62 -8.39 15.85
C TYR A 71 9.81 -8.79 17.08
N THR A 72 10.20 -8.26 18.24
CA THR A 72 9.44 -8.46 19.48
C THR A 72 8.19 -7.58 19.48
N GLN A 73 7.02 -8.19 19.28
CA GLN A 73 5.73 -7.50 19.36
C GLN A 73 5.35 -7.22 20.81
N SER A 74 5.58 -8.19 21.70
CA SER A 74 5.37 -8.00 23.13
C SER A 74 6.42 -8.72 23.97
N ALA A 75 6.76 -8.10 25.09
CA ALA A 75 7.60 -8.69 26.13
C ALA A 75 6.86 -8.65 27.47
N CYS A 76 7.01 -9.71 28.25
CA CYS A 76 6.40 -9.84 29.56
C CYS A 76 7.48 -9.77 30.63
N PHE A 77 7.22 -9.01 31.70
CA PHE A 77 8.15 -8.82 32.81
C PHE A 77 7.49 -9.18 34.13
N HIS A 78 8.28 -9.64 35.09
CA HIS A 78 7.83 -9.95 36.45
C HIS A 78 8.80 -9.36 37.49
N CYS A 79 8.32 -9.19 38.72
CA CYS A 79 9.16 -8.73 39.82
C CYS A 79 9.98 -9.90 40.39
N PRO A 80 11.32 -9.82 40.45
CA PRO A 80 12.14 -10.91 40.99
C PRO A 80 12.16 -10.96 42.53
N VAL A 81 11.70 -9.91 43.21
CA VAL A 81 11.80 -9.79 44.68
C VAL A 81 10.81 -10.74 45.37
N GLU A 82 11.34 -11.64 46.19
CA GLU A 82 10.54 -12.54 47.02
C GLU A 82 9.73 -11.75 48.06
N GLY A 83 8.45 -12.10 48.22
CA GLY A 83 7.53 -11.38 49.12
C GLY A 83 6.93 -10.08 48.56
N CYS A 84 7.35 -9.63 47.36
CA CYS A 84 6.68 -8.52 46.70
C CYS A 84 5.34 -8.97 46.10
N SER A 85 4.25 -8.26 46.40
CA SER A 85 2.93 -8.50 45.79
C SER A 85 2.93 -8.34 44.26
N GLY A 86 3.92 -7.64 43.69
CA GLY A 86 4.12 -7.50 42.26
C GLY A 86 4.68 -8.75 41.55
N ARG A 87 5.15 -9.77 42.29
CA ARG A 87 5.68 -11.01 41.71
C ARG A 87 4.61 -11.85 41.00
N GLY A 88 3.37 -11.80 41.48
CA GLY A 88 2.22 -12.46 40.84
C GLY A 88 1.60 -11.66 39.68
N SER A 89 2.11 -10.46 39.40
CA SER A 89 1.60 -9.59 38.32
C SER A 89 2.57 -9.61 37.14
N HIS A 90 2.03 -9.90 35.95
CA HIS A 90 2.75 -9.78 34.70
C HIS A 90 2.64 -8.36 34.15
N TYR A 91 3.79 -7.74 33.89
CA TYR A 91 3.89 -6.44 33.25
C TYR A 91 4.14 -6.65 31.76
N VAL A 92 3.12 -6.44 30.94
CA VAL A 92 3.21 -6.63 29.49
C VAL A 92 3.56 -5.31 28.81
N ARG A 93 4.59 -5.32 27.97
CA ARG A 93 4.93 -4.22 27.08
C ARG A 93 4.65 -4.63 25.66
N LEU A 94 3.90 -3.80 24.96
CA LEU A 94 3.59 -3.95 23.55
C LEU A 94 4.41 -2.94 22.75
N HIS A 95 4.80 -3.31 21.54
CA HIS A 95 5.35 -2.38 20.58
C HIS A 95 4.32 -1.30 20.26
N VAL A 96 4.71 -0.03 20.34
CA VAL A 96 3.87 1.12 20.02
C VAL A 96 4.36 1.69 18.70
N ALA A 97 3.44 1.89 17.75
CA ALA A 97 3.76 2.50 16.46
C ALA A 97 4.44 3.87 16.67
N GLY A 98 5.51 4.14 15.93
CA GLY A 98 6.35 5.32 16.12
C GLY A 98 7.49 5.14 17.13
N SER A 99 7.49 4.07 17.93
CA SER A 99 8.57 3.77 18.88
C SER A 99 9.64 2.86 18.28
N SER A 100 10.86 2.93 18.83
CA SER A 100 11.91 1.96 18.52
C SER A 100 11.55 0.57 19.07
N GLU A 101 11.85 -0.49 18.33
CA GLU A 101 11.62 -1.87 18.78
C GLU A 101 12.41 -2.23 20.04
N ALA A 102 13.58 -1.61 20.23
CA ALA A 102 14.35 -1.76 21.45
C ALA A 102 13.57 -1.24 22.67
N ALA A 103 12.65 -0.30 22.49
CA ALA A 103 11.83 0.21 23.59
C ALA A 103 10.95 -0.87 24.22
N THR A 104 10.54 -1.89 23.46
CA THR A 104 9.72 -3.02 23.97
C THR A 104 10.50 -3.89 24.95
N VAL A 105 11.80 -4.10 24.70
CA VAL A 105 12.66 -5.04 25.45
C VAL A 105 13.61 -4.32 26.43
N ARG A 106 13.57 -2.98 26.50
CA ARG A 106 14.48 -2.20 27.35
C ARG A 106 14.34 -2.59 28.83
N PRO A 107 15.45 -2.84 29.55
CA PRO A 107 15.45 -3.27 30.96
C PRO A 107 15.15 -2.14 31.96
N SER A 108 14.80 -0.94 31.49
CA SER A 108 14.58 0.24 32.33
C SER A 108 13.22 0.25 33.05
N VAL A 109 12.60 -0.91 33.25
CA VAL A 109 11.26 -1.04 33.83
C VAL A 109 11.39 -1.47 35.27
N HIS A 110 10.69 -0.78 36.16
CA HIS A 110 10.74 -1.01 37.60
C HIS A 110 9.37 -1.44 38.09
N CYS A 111 9.36 -2.32 39.10
CA CYS A 111 8.14 -2.72 39.78
C CYS A 111 7.48 -1.49 40.41
N HIS A 112 6.18 -1.29 40.21
CA HIS A 112 5.48 -0.14 40.77
C HIS A 112 5.38 -0.19 42.31
N ILE A 113 5.63 -1.36 42.91
CA ILE A 113 5.44 -1.60 44.34
C ILE A 113 6.76 -1.49 45.12
N CYS A 114 7.79 -2.23 44.71
CA CYS A 114 9.09 -2.25 45.40
C CYS A 114 10.19 -1.48 44.64
N SER A 115 9.88 -0.90 43.49
CA SER A 115 10.83 -0.16 42.63
C SER A 115 12.05 -0.96 42.17
N SER A 116 12.10 -2.27 42.40
CA SER A 116 13.18 -3.13 41.87
C SER A 116 13.06 -3.25 40.35
N PRO A 117 14.17 -3.40 39.62
CA PRO A 117 14.13 -3.68 38.19
C PRO A 117 13.36 -4.97 37.93
N LEU A 118 12.48 -4.97 36.93
CA LEU A 118 11.74 -6.15 36.53
C LEU A 118 12.61 -7.06 35.65
N THR A 119 12.39 -8.37 35.77
CA THR A 119 13.04 -9.39 34.95
C THR A 119 12.11 -9.82 33.83
N GLU A 120 12.62 -9.88 32.60
CA GLU A 120 11.84 -10.36 31.46
C GLU A 120 11.65 -11.88 31.55
N ASP A 121 10.43 -12.34 31.27
CA ASP A 121 10.14 -13.74 31.02
C ASP A 121 10.15 -14.01 29.51
N LEU A 122 11.26 -14.59 29.03
CA LEU A 122 11.48 -14.89 27.61
C LEU A 122 10.48 -15.91 27.06
N SER A 123 9.88 -16.75 27.92
CA SER A 123 8.93 -17.77 27.49
C SER A 123 7.58 -17.18 27.07
N LEU A 124 7.25 -16.01 27.59
CA LEU A 124 6.02 -15.26 27.32
C LEU A 124 6.23 -14.14 26.29
N ARG A 125 7.36 -14.16 25.57
CA ARG A 125 7.66 -13.20 24.52
C ARG A 125 6.91 -13.55 23.25
N THR A 126 6.22 -12.56 22.69
CA THR A 126 5.54 -12.70 21.39
C THR A 126 6.38 -12.06 20.31
N ILE A 127 6.68 -12.84 19.27
CA ILE A 127 7.41 -12.42 18.08
C ILE A 127 6.42 -12.26 16.93
N ALA A 128 6.61 -11.23 16.12
CA ALA A 128 5.83 -11.01 14.90
C ALA A 128 6.74 -10.65 13.73
N HIS A 129 6.15 -10.62 12.53
CA HIS A 129 6.85 -10.30 11.30
C HIS A 129 6.71 -8.81 10.96
N LYS A 130 7.76 -8.26 10.36
CA LYS A 130 7.76 -6.94 9.73
C LYS A 130 8.48 -7.00 8.40
N MET A 131 8.12 -6.08 7.51
CA MET A 131 8.86 -5.83 6.28
C MET A 131 8.94 -4.32 6.02
N VAL A 132 9.96 -3.90 5.28
CA VAL A 132 10.08 -2.52 4.82
C VAL A 132 9.87 -2.50 3.32
N VAL A 133 8.92 -1.68 2.87
CA VAL A 133 8.63 -1.47 1.44
C VAL A 133 8.97 -0.05 1.05
N ASN A 134 9.47 0.15 -0.17
CA ASN A 134 9.75 1.47 -0.72
C ASN A 134 8.67 1.81 -1.74
N VAL A 135 7.89 2.85 -1.45
CA VAL A 135 6.74 3.26 -2.26
C VAL A 135 7.06 4.55 -3.01
N VAL A 136 6.77 4.60 -4.30
CA VAL A 136 6.88 5.83 -5.11
C VAL A 136 5.48 6.33 -5.48
N PRO A 137 5.21 7.65 -5.45
CA PRO A 137 3.89 8.17 -5.78
C PRO A 137 3.42 7.73 -7.17
N SER A 138 2.16 7.29 -7.31
CA SER A 138 1.68 6.72 -8.58
C SER A 138 1.76 7.67 -9.78
N HIS A 139 1.67 8.98 -9.53
CA HIS A 139 1.80 10.00 -10.57
C HIS A 139 3.22 10.10 -11.15
N SER A 140 4.26 9.65 -10.43
CA SER A 140 5.63 9.66 -10.93
C SER A 140 5.89 8.62 -12.02
N LEU A 141 5.07 7.57 -12.05
CA LEU A 141 5.17 6.49 -13.03
C LEU A 141 4.29 6.73 -14.25
N ARG A 142 3.45 7.77 -14.22
CA ARG A 142 2.67 8.20 -15.38
C ARG A 142 3.58 9.09 -16.22
N ASN A 143 3.98 8.59 -17.39
CA ASN A 143 4.69 9.38 -18.39
C ASN A 143 3.82 10.58 -18.80
N SER A 144 4.05 11.74 -18.19
CA SER A 144 3.56 12.99 -18.72
C SER A 144 4.62 13.53 -19.67
N LEU A 145 4.30 13.50 -20.97
CA LEU A 145 5.11 14.07 -22.06
C LEU A 145 5.40 15.58 -21.86
N SER A 146 4.76 16.23 -20.89
CA SER A 146 4.79 17.69 -20.67
C SER A 146 5.41 18.15 -19.35
N THR A 147 5.86 17.25 -18.47
CA THR A 147 6.44 17.64 -17.17
C THR A 147 7.97 17.57 -17.18
N PRO A 148 8.68 18.52 -16.52
CA PRO A 148 10.12 18.43 -16.37
C PRO A 148 10.53 17.10 -15.75
N SER A 149 11.70 16.59 -16.15
CA SER A 149 12.33 15.42 -15.55
C SER A 149 12.62 15.68 -14.07
N HIS A 150 11.69 15.30 -13.20
CA HIS A 150 11.88 15.35 -11.75
C HIS A 150 12.26 13.96 -11.25
N ARG A 151 13.31 13.90 -10.43
CA ARG A 151 13.65 12.69 -9.71
C ARG A 151 12.65 12.49 -8.57
N HIS A 152 11.92 11.39 -8.61
CA HIS A 152 11.02 11.01 -7.52
C HIS A 152 11.76 10.13 -6.51
N GLN A 153 11.61 10.45 -5.24
CA GLN A 153 12.19 9.67 -4.15
C GLN A 153 11.14 8.70 -3.61
N ALA A 154 11.55 7.45 -3.37
CA ALA A 154 10.70 6.47 -2.74
C ALA A 154 10.60 6.73 -1.23
N THR A 155 9.41 6.56 -0.68
CA THR A 155 9.11 6.65 0.74
C THR A 155 9.20 5.26 1.38
N PRO A 156 10.09 5.05 2.36
CA PRO A 156 10.16 3.79 3.08
C PRO A 156 8.99 3.65 4.07
N ILE A 157 8.29 2.54 3.99
CA ILE A 157 7.13 2.19 4.83
C ILE A 157 7.42 0.88 5.57
N ILE A 158 7.28 0.89 6.89
CA ILE A 158 7.36 -0.30 7.75
C ILE A 158 5.96 -0.89 7.86
N ILE A 159 5.82 -2.15 7.48
CA ILE A 159 4.57 -2.93 7.55
C ILE A 159 4.81 -4.05 8.57
N ARG A 160 3.82 -4.30 9.43
CA ARG A 160 3.91 -5.29 10.53
C ARG A 160 2.73 -6.24 10.53
N GLY A 161 2.95 -7.41 11.12
CA GLY A 161 1.92 -8.42 11.33
C GLY A 161 1.34 -8.94 10.03
N GLU A 162 0.04 -9.16 10.02
CA GLU A 162 -0.72 -9.68 8.88
C GLU A 162 -0.80 -8.70 7.70
N LEU A 163 -0.54 -7.40 7.92
CA LEU A 163 -0.49 -6.43 6.81
C LEU A 163 0.62 -6.76 5.81
N CYS A 164 1.59 -7.60 6.19
CA CYS A 164 2.67 -8.05 5.30
C CYS A 164 2.15 -8.99 4.19
N GLU A 165 1.11 -9.79 4.43
CA GLU A 165 0.71 -10.90 3.54
C GLU A 165 0.11 -10.43 2.20
N GLY A 166 -0.39 -9.20 2.14
CA GLY A 166 -1.05 -8.64 0.95
C GLY A 166 -0.16 -7.75 0.06
N VAL A 167 1.05 -7.41 0.50
CA VAL A 167 1.86 -6.38 -0.17
C VAL A 167 2.88 -7.01 -1.10
N ARG A 168 2.84 -6.60 -2.37
CA ARG A 168 3.72 -7.11 -3.44
C ARG A 168 4.36 -5.98 -4.21
N VAL A 169 5.59 -6.21 -4.66
CA VAL A 169 6.29 -5.32 -5.59
C VAL A 169 5.48 -5.15 -6.88
N GLY A 170 5.37 -3.92 -7.36
CA GLY A 170 4.56 -3.52 -8.51
C GLY A 170 3.07 -3.31 -8.21
N GLY A 171 2.60 -3.62 -7.00
CA GLY A 171 1.23 -3.27 -6.58
C GLY A 171 1.12 -1.79 -6.20
N GLU A 172 -0.04 -1.20 -6.51
CA GLU A 172 -0.40 0.15 -6.10
C GLU A 172 -1.20 0.07 -4.79
N TYR A 173 -0.75 0.81 -3.76
CA TYR A 173 -1.35 0.77 -2.43
C TYR A 173 -1.54 2.17 -1.88
N SER A 174 -2.56 2.33 -1.05
CA SER A 174 -2.76 3.48 -0.18
C SER A 174 -2.48 3.02 1.24
N VAL A 175 -1.56 3.68 1.92
CA VAL A 175 -1.11 3.32 3.26
C VAL A 175 -1.43 4.47 4.19
N ILE A 176 -2.13 4.17 5.28
CA ILE A 176 -2.30 5.08 6.42
C ILE A 176 -1.29 4.68 7.48
N GLY A 177 -0.50 5.62 7.99
CA GLY A 177 0.53 5.33 8.98
C GLY A 177 0.99 6.55 9.77
N VAL A 178 1.90 6.31 10.71
CA VAL A 178 2.50 7.33 11.58
C VAL A 178 3.96 7.53 11.16
N PRO A 179 4.45 8.78 11.02
CA PRO A 179 5.84 9.02 10.69
C PRO A 179 6.75 8.59 11.86
N VAL A 180 7.85 7.93 11.52
CA VAL A 180 8.88 7.46 12.45
C VAL A 180 10.21 8.06 12.05
N HIS A 181 10.81 8.82 12.95
CA HIS A 181 12.11 9.42 12.74
C HIS A 181 13.17 8.57 13.46
N THR A 182 14.15 8.08 12.72
CA THR A 182 15.28 7.38 13.33
C THR A 182 16.52 8.23 13.18
N LEU A 183 17.14 8.54 14.32
CA LEU A 183 18.45 9.17 14.39
C LEU A 183 19.51 8.09 14.26
N ASN A 184 20.41 8.23 13.29
CA ASN A 184 21.60 7.41 13.22
C ASN A 184 22.81 8.26 13.57
N GLU A 185 23.38 8.00 14.75
CA GLU A 185 24.60 8.62 15.24
C GLU A 185 25.80 7.77 14.82
N SER A 186 26.23 7.91 13.58
CA SER A 186 27.59 7.53 13.20
C SER A 186 28.55 8.63 13.66
N SER A 187 29.73 8.24 14.17
CA SER A 187 30.71 9.01 14.96
C SER A 187 31.24 10.34 14.39
N SER A 188 30.73 10.82 13.25
CA SER A 188 31.07 12.13 12.67
C SER A 188 29.91 12.89 12.00
N ARG A 189 28.72 12.29 11.82
CA ARG A 189 27.51 12.95 11.33
C ARG A 189 26.25 12.21 11.81
N ALA A 190 25.37 12.94 12.51
CA ALA A 190 24.02 12.47 12.81
C ALA A 190 23.14 12.70 11.57
N PHE A 191 22.54 11.63 11.04
CA PHE A 191 21.54 11.74 9.99
C PHE A 191 20.20 11.24 10.50
N VAL A 192 19.15 12.00 10.20
CA VAL A 192 17.78 11.59 10.47
C VAL A 192 17.17 11.10 9.17
N TYR A 193 16.60 9.91 9.20
CA TYR A 193 15.73 9.46 8.13
C TYR A 193 14.33 9.23 8.68
N THR A 194 13.34 9.59 7.86
CA THR A 194 11.92 9.44 8.20
C THR A 194 11.35 8.27 7.41
N ARG A 195 10.64 7.39 8.12
CA ARG A 195 9.86 6.29 7.56
C ARG A 195 8.39 6.46 7.95
N LEU A 196 7.49 5.78 7.27
CA LEU A 196 6.10 5.67 7.70
C LEU A 196 5.87 4.29 8.31
N GLU A 197 5.35 4.20 9.52
CA GLU A 197 4.89 2.92 10.08
C GLU A 197 3.40 2.74 9.80
N ALA A 198 3.07 1.70 9.04
CA ALA A 198 1.71 1.46 8.57
C ALA A 198 0.78 1.07 9.72
N ASN A 199 -0.35 1.76 9.80
CA ASN A 199 -1.52 1.36 10.57
C ASN A 199 -2.48 0.51 9.74
N ASN A 200 -2.65 0.86 8.47
CA ASN A 200 -3.46 0.11 7.53
C ASN A 200 -2.95 0.25 6.09
N VAL A 201 -3.21 -0.76 5.26
CA VAL A 201 -2.78 -0.83 3.87
C VAL A 201 -3.94 -1.27 3.00
N PHE A 202 -4.25 -0.48 1.97
CA PHE A 202 -5.30 -0.76 1.00
C PHE A 202 -4.67 -0.98 -0.37
N HIS A 203 -5.04 -2.06 -1.04
CA HIS A 203 -4.70 -2.20 -2.44
C HIS A 203 -5.54 -1.21 -3.25
N VAL A 204 -4.87 -0.27 -3.91
CA VAL A 204 -5.49 0.66 -4.85
C VAL A 204 -5.55 -0.08 -6.17
N GLY A 205 -6.51 -1.00 -6.28
CA GLY A 205 -6.84 -1.55 -7.58
C GLY A 205 -7.27 -0.39 -8.47
N ARG A 206 -6.44 0.01 -9.44
CA ARG A 206 -7.01 0.42 -10.73
C ARG A 206 -7.89 -0.74 -11.10
N ALA A 207 -9.22 -0.55 -11.05
CA ALA A 207 -10.24 -1.58 -11.24
C ALA A 207 -9.63 -2.69 -12.07
N SER A 208 -9.16 -3.75 -11.39
CA SER A 208 -8.75 -4.91 -12.12
C SER A 208 -10.01 -5.25 -12.89
N ILE A 209 -9.92 -5.46 -14.19
CA ILE A 209 -10.95 -6.17 -14.93
C ILE A 209 -10.91 -7.65 -14.47
N SER A 210 -10.73 -7.90 -13.17
CA SER A 210 -11.41 -8.95 -12.45
C SER A 210 -12.75 -8.32 -12.09
N VAL A 211 -13.64 -8.27 -13.08
CA VAL A 211 -15.05 -8.21 -12.78
C VAL A 211 -15.27 -9.43 -11.90
N ASP A 212 -15.46 -9.25 -10.59
CA ASP A 212 -16.30 -10.20 -9.87
C ASP A 212 -17.61 -10.14 -10.67
N GLU A 213 -17.80 -11.13 -11.55
CA GLU A 213 -18.84 -11.19 -12.59
C GLU A 213 -20.25 -10.91 -12.03
N ALA A 214 -20.40 -10.92 -10.71
CA ALA A 214 -21.62 -10.70 -9.96
C ALA A 214 -21.97 -9.24 -9.57
N LYS A 215 -21.10 -8.22 -9.68
CA LYS A 215 -21.41 -6.89 -9.07
C LYS A 215 -21.05 -5.59 -9.83
N ALA A 216 -20.47 -5.63 -11.02
CA ALA A 216 -20.21 -4.39 -11.75
C ALA A 216 -21.51 -3.84 -12.37
N VAL A 217 -22.14 -2.85 -11.73
CA VAL A 217 -23.28 -2.11 -12.31
C VAL A 217 -22.74 -1.14 -13.35
N LEU A 218 -23.01 -1.42 -14.62
CA LEU A 218 -22.68 -0.51 -15.71
C LEU A 218 -23.51 0.79 -15.59
N PRO A 219 -22.94 1.97 -15.89
CA PRO A 219 -23.71 3.21 -15.95
C PRO A 219 -24.85 3.10 -16.96
N ALA A 220 -26.02 3.69 -16.64
CA ALA A 220 -27.22 3.62 -17.48
C ALA A 220 -27.00 3.99 -18.97
N PRO A 221 -26.20 5.02 -19.32
CA PRO A 221 -25.95 5.33 -20.72
C PRO A 221 -25.22 4.21 -21.47
N VAL A 222 -24.35 3.46 -20.78
CA VAL A 222 -23.60 2.35 -21.37
C VAL A 222 -24.51 1.14 -21.58
N THR A 223 -25.41 0.87 -20.63
CA THR A 223 -26.41 -0.19 -20.78
C THR A 223 -27.38 0.10 -21.92
N ASP A 224 -27.78 1.36 -22.08
CA ASP A 224 -28.68 1.78 -23.17
C ASP A 224 -28.02 1.57 -24.54
N ILE A 225 -26.76 1.98 -24.69
CA ILE A 225 -25.99 1.76 -25.93
C ILE A 225 -25.82 0.26 -26.21
N LEU A 226 -25.49 -0.54 -25.20
CA LEU A 226 -25.35 -1.99 -25.35
C LEU A 226 -26.66 -2.62 -25.83
N SER A 227 -27.80 -2.19 -25.29
CA SER A 227 -29.13 -2.66 -25.70
C SER A 227 -29.47 -2.25 -27.15
N ALA A 228 -29.13 -1.02 -27.53
CA ALA A 228 -29.35 -0.50 -28.89
C ALA A 228 -28.48 -1.23 -29.93
N CYS A 229 -27.31 -1.75 -29.53
CA CYS A 229 -26.43 -2.53 -30.38
C CYS A 229 -26.78 -4.04 -30.45
N SER A 230 -27.86 -4.49 -29.81
CA SER A 230 -28.24 -5.91 -29.73
C SER A 230 -28.50 -6.60 -31.07
N TYR A 231 -28.72 -5.83 -32.14
CA TYR A 231 -28.97 -6.35 -33.48
C TYR A 231 -27.74 -7.02 -34.14
N SER A 232 -26.52 -6.81 -33.62
CA SER A 232 -25.32 -7.45 -34.13
C SER A 232 -24.30 -7.68 -33.02
N PRO A 233 -23.67 -8.86 -32.96
CA PRO A 233 -22.65 -9.16 -31.95
C PRO A 233 -21.42 -8.24 -32.04
N TRP A 234 -21.22 -7.57 -33.18
CA TRP A 234 -20.09 -6.66 -33.39
C TRP A 234 -20.46 -5.18 -33.29
N ALA A 235 -21.75 -4.83 -33.26
CA ALA A 235 -22.18 -3.43 -33.31
C ALA A 235 -21.69 -2.63 -32.10
N PHE A 236 -21.71 -3.24 -30.91
CA PHE A 236 -21.22 -2.59 -29.69
C PHE A 236 -19.70 -2.38 -29.74
N SER A 237 -18.93 -3.42 -30.07
CA SER A 237 -17.47 -3.33 -30.19
C SER A 237 -17.04 -2.37 -31.30
N ALA A 238 -17.77 -2.31 -32.43
CA ALA A 238 -17.53 -1.36 -33.50
C ALA A 238 -17.81 0.09 -33.05
N THR A 239 -18.91 0.32 -32.32
CA THR A 239 -19.22 1.62 -31.74
C THR A 239 -18.14 2.07 -30.75
N LEU A 240 -17.69 1.17 -29.87
CA LEU A 240 -16.57 1.45 -28.97
C LEU A 240 -15.30 1.77 -29.74
N ALA A 241 -14.93 0.98 -30.75
CA ALA A 241 -13.75 1.21 -31.58
C ALA A 241 -13.81 2.55 -32.34
N TYR A 242 -15.01 3.01 -32.72
CA TYR A 242 -15.21 4.32 -33.33
C TYR A 242 -14.86 5.46 -32.37
N SER A 243 -15.31 5.36 -31.11
CA SER A 243 -15.03 6.35 -30.05
C SER A 243 -13.64 6.22 -29.40
N PHE A 244 -12.98 5.07 -29.56
CA PHE A 244 -11.72 4.78 -28.89
C PHE A 244 -10.62 5.76 -29.30
N ALA A 245 -9.95 6.37 -28.32
CA ALA A 245 -8.90 7.36 -28.53
C ALA A 245 -9.30 8.49 -29.49
N ALA A 246 -10.56 8.95 -29.46
CA ALA A 246 -11.08 10.01 -30.34
C ALA A 246 -10.30 11.34 -30.19
N GLU A 247 -9.70 11.58 -29.02
CA GLU A 247 -8.83 12.72 -28.75
C GLU A 247 -7.45 12.62 -29.42
N VAL A 248 -7.00 11.40 -29.74
CA VAL A 248 -5.68 11.14 -30.35
C VAL A 248 -5.78 11.05 -31.85
N VAL A 249 -6.81 10.37 -32.35
CA VAL A 249 -7.02 10.09 -33.76
C VAL A 249 -8.51 10.26 -34.07
N PRO A 250 -8.87 10.96 -35.17
CA PRO A 250 -10.27 11.17 -35.55
C PRO A 250 -11.11 9.89 -35.52
N PRO A 251 -12.39 9.97 -35.13
CA PRO A 251 -13.30 8.84 -35.19
C PRO A 251 -13.34 8.21 -36.59
N GLY A 252 -13.37 6.88 -36.65
CA GLY A 252 -13.33 6.12 -37.91
C GLY A 252 -11.94 5.87 -38.51
N ALA A 253 -10.92 6.65 -38.16
CA ALA A 253 -9.55 6.37 -38.59
C ALA A 253 -8.92 5.23 -37.75
N TYR A 254 -8.07 4.41 -38.39
CA TYR A 254 -7.42 3.23 -37.78
C TYR A 254 -8.39 2.26 -37.10
N HIS A 255 -9.64 2.17 -37.59
CA HIS A 255 -10.72 1.43 -36.94
C HIS A 255 -10.37 -0.04 -36.62
N ARG A 256 -9.72 -0.75 -37.55
CA ARG A 256 -9.28 -2.14 -37.34
C ARG A 256 -8.28 -2.27 -36.19
N LEU A 257 -7.35 -1.33 -36.07
CA LEU A 257 -6.38 -1.31 -34.99
C LEU A 257 -7.04 -0.95 -33.65
N LYS A 258 -7.92 0.04 -33.64
CA LYS A 258 -8.69 0.41 -32.44
C LYS A 258 -9.51 -0.79 -31.92
N LEU A 259 -10.17 -1.51 -32.82
CA LEU A 259 -10.91 -2.73 -32.48
C LEU A 259 -9.97 -3.84 -31.97
N ALA A 260 -8.84 -4.07 -32.63
CA ALA A 260 -7.86 -5.07 -32.20
C ALA A 260 -7.30 -4.75 -30.81
N LEU A 261 -7.04 -3.47 -30.50
CA LEU A 261 -6.61 -3.02 -29.17
C LEU A 261 -7.67 -3.27 -28.11
N LEU A 262 -8.94 -2.97 -28.39
CA LEU A 262 -10.05 -3.27 -27.48
C LEU A 262 -10.17 -4.78 -27.20
N LEU A 263 -10.02 -5.62 -28.23
CA LEU A 263 -10.01 -7.07 -28.07
C LEU A 263 -8.80 -7.56 -27.26
N SER A 264 -7.63 -6.96 -27.46
CA SER A 264 -6.43 -7.24 -26.67
C SER A 264 -6.61 -6.85 -25.20
N LEU A 265 -7.23 -5.70 -24.92
CA LEU A 265 -7.57 -5.28 -23.56
C LEU A 265 -8.58 -6.23 -22.90
N ALA A 266 -9.63 -6.62 -23.62
CA ALA A 266 -10.64 -7.56 -23.13
C ALA A 266 -10.07 -8.98 -22.90
N SER A 267 -9.12 -9.42 -23.72
CA SER A 267 -8.46 -10.75 -23.60
C SER A 267 -7.29 -10.77 -22.61
N SER A 268 -6.93 -9.63 -22.01
CA SER A 268 -5.77 -9.51 -21.12
C SER A 268 -5.83 -10.38 -19.86
N SER A 269 -7.03 -10.79 -19.44
CA SER A 269 -7.26 -11.72 -18.32
C SER A 269 -7.35 -13.19 -18.73
N THR A 270 -7.33 -13.49 -20.03
CA THR A 270 -7.42 -14.86 -20.55
C THR A 270 -6.04 -15.51 -20.66
N PRO A 271 -5.94 -16.86 -20.56
CA PRO A 271 -4.66 -17.57 -20.64
C PRO A 271 -3.96 -17.43 -22.01
N SER A 272 -4.69 -17.01 -23.05
CA SER A 272 -4.18 -16.79 -24.41
C SER A 272 -4.39 -15.33 -24.83
N PRO A 273 -3.51 -14.40 -24.42
CA PRO A 273 -3.66 -12.98 -24.76
C PRO A 273 -3.53 -12.74 -26.26
N LEU A 274 -4.29 -11.78 -26.79
CA LEU A 274 -4.16 -11.37 -28.18
C LEU A 274 -2.92 -10.52 -28.39
N HIS A 275 -1.93 -11.06 -29.08
CA HIS A 275 -0.73 -10.35 -29.50
C HIS A 275 -0.98 -9.52 -30.76
N LEU A 276 -0.53 -8.26 -30.75
CA LEU A 276 -0.72 -7.33 -31.85
C LEU A 276 0.63 -6.86 -32.41
N LEU A 277 0.79 -6.92 -33.72
CA LEU A 277 1.89 -6.32 -34.46
C LEU A 277 1.32 -5.33 -35.47
N THR A 278 1.74 -4.08 -35.37
CA THR A 278 1.34 -3.01 -36.30
C THR A 278 2.53 -2.55 -37.11
N VAL A 279 2.40 -2.62 -38.44
CA VAL A 279 3.40 -2.10 -39.39
C VAL A 279 2.70 -1.04 -40.22
N ALA A 280 3.25 0.16 -40.26
CA ALA A 280 2.75 1.25 -41.10
C ALA A 280 3.91 2.09 -41.64
N THR A 281 3.65 2.78 -42.75
CA THR A 281 4.58 3.73 -43.36
C THR A 281 4.62 5.05 -42.60
N ASP A 282 3.48 5.51 -42.10
CA ASP A 282 3.37 6.64 -41.18
C ASP A 282 3.20 6.14 -39.74
N THR A 283 4.22 6.37 -38.93
CA THR A 283 4.29 5.94 -37.54
C THR A 283 3.86 7.03 -36.56
N THR A 284 3.44 8.22 -37.00
CA THR A 284 3.18 9.33 -36.09
C THR A 284 1.99 9.11 -35.13
N PRO A 285 0.82 8.58 -35.54
CA PRO A 285 -0.31 8.38 -34.62
C PRO A 285 -0.25 7.04 -33.88
N LEU A 286 0.56 6.08 -34.34
CA LEU A 286 0.58 4.71 -33.80
C LEU A 286 1.06 4.65 -32.35
N PRO A 287 2.20 5.25 -31.97
CA PRO A 287 2.64 5.28 -30.58
C PRO A 287 1.59 5.91 -29.68
N ALA A 288 0.99 7.04 -30.06
CA ALA A 288 -0.01 7.72 -29.26
C ALA A 288 -1.26 6.84 -29.03
N LEU A 289 -1.69 6.09 -30.04
CA LEU A 289 -2.80 5.15 -29.94
C LEU A 289 -2.48 3.95 -29.02
N LEU A 290 -1.27 3.40 -29.13
CA LEU A 290 -0.80 2.32 -28.26
C LEU A 290 -0.63 2.78 -26.81
N LEU A 291 -0.11 4.00 -26.60
CA LEU A 291 -0.01 4.63 -25.29
C LEU A 291 -1.39 4.81 -24.65
N TYR A 292 -2.37 5.28 -25.42
CA TYR A 292 -3.76 5.40 -24.95
C TYR A 292 -4.32 4.03 -24.53
N GLY A 293 -4.16 2.99 -25.36
CA GLY A 293 -4.58 1.64 -25.00
C GLY A 293 -3.89 1.11 -23.74
N SER A 294 -2.57 1.35 -23.61
CA SER A 294 -1.80 0.94 -22.43
C SER A 294 -2.31 1.60 -21.14
N SER A 295 -2.82 2.83 -21.22
CA SER A 295 -3.34 3.56 -20.06
C SER A 295 -4.62 2.95 -19.48
N LEU A 296 -5.37 2.21 -20.31
CA LEU A 296 -6.61 1.51 -19.92
C LEU A 296 -6.33 0.12 -19.34
N ALA A 297 -5.14 -0.43 -19.57
CA ALA A 297 -4.75 -1.71 -18.99
C ALA A 297 -4.52 -1.57 -17.47
N SER A 298 -4.85 -2.63 -16.73
CA SER A 298 -4.60 -2.70 -15.28
C SER A 298 -3.10 -2.63 -14.97
N ARG A 299 -2.26 -3.23 -15.83
CA ARG A 299 -0.80 -3.16 -15.79
C ARG A 299 -0.27 -2.98 -17.21
N SER A 300 0.60 -2.00 -17.40
CA SER A 300 1.25 -1.75 -18.69
C SER A 300 2.71 -1.38 -18.48
N THR A 301 3.59 -1.96 -19.29
CA THR A 301 4.98 -1.54 -19.41
C THR A 301 5.21 -1.00 -20.81
N GLN A 302 5.98 0.09 -20.90
CA GLN A 302 6.36 0.70 -22.17
C GLN A 302 7.85 0.47 -22.36
N LEU A 303 8.21 -0.21 -23.44
CA LEU A 303 9.59 -0.38 -23.88
C LEU A 303 9.74 0.34 -25.20
N SER A 304 10.77 1.18 -25.31
CA SER A 304 11.17 1.81 -26.57
C SER A 304 12.56 1.33 -26.95
N SER A 305 12.86 1.23 -28.23
CA SER A 305 14.24 0.99 -28.69
C SER A 305 15.18 2.13 -28.34
N THR A 306 14.66 3.33 -28.04
CA THR A 306 15.42 4.51 -27.58
C THR A 306 15.57 4.58 -26.07
N SER A 307 14.88 3.74 -25.29
CA SER A 307 15.23 3.55 -23.89
C SER A 307 16.39 2.56 -23.86
N ASP A 308 17.61 3.08 -23.97
CA ASP A 308 18.82 2.32 -23.69
C ASP A 308 18.60 1.57 -22.36
N LEU A 309 18.59 0.24 -22.44
CA LEU A 309 18.50 -0.67 -21.29
C LEU A 309 19.71 -0.57 -20.35
N TRP A 310 20.60 0.41 -20.58
CA TRP A 310 21.84 0.65 -19.89
C TRP A 310 21.93 2.14 -19.59
N GLY A 311 22.01 2.48 -18.30
CA GLY A 311 22.20 3.86 -17.87
C GLY A 311 23.37 4.52 -18.60
N SER A 312 23.06 5.51 -19.43
CA SER A 312 24.03 6.49 -19.90
C SER A 312 24.50 7.28 -18.68
N ASN A 313 25.64 6.90 -18.12
CA ASN A 313 26.42 7.76 -17.24
C ASN A 313 26.82 9.00 -18.04
N ARG A 314 26.20 10.13 -17.73
CA ARG A 314 26.80 11.45 -17.89
C ARG A 314 26.84 12.13 -16.54
#